data_AF-A0A1H4CNC2-F1
#
_entry.id   AF-A0A1H4CNC2-F1
#
_cell.length_a   1.000
_cell.length_b   1.000
_cell.length_c   1.000
_cell.angle_alpha   90.00
_cell.angle_beta   90.00
_cell.angle_gamma   90.00
#
_symmetry.space_group_name_H-M   'P 1'
#
loop_
_entity.id
_entity.type
_entity.pdbx_description
1 polymer ?
#
loop_
_entity_poly.entity_id
_entity_poly.type
_entity_poly.pdbx_seq_one_letter_code
_entity_poly.pdbx_strand_id
1 'polypeptide(L)'
;MKKHLLIATLAISVLASFAANAGTWKKNNTGWWYDYGNGTYPASTWDWIDGNNDGVAECYYFNKKGYLLVDTVSPDGYEVNSDGAWVDNGKVQTKNVAQKTNTYSNTTRRLTDEQAEKAFLNYLYEYMPQLKEEYYQDTTWYWDLVKSDENEILIKFRSYTAAQSYYYIDRYSGYTYVTRLDVVEGTETLTDRSFNLWDYLY
;
A
#
# COMPACT_ATOMS: atom_id res chain seq x y z
N MET A 1 49.42 -15.75 -21.05
CA MET A 1 48.54 -16.89 -20.65
C MET A 1 48.23 -16.67 -19.18
N LYS A 2 47.02 -16.31 -18.74
CA LYS A 2 45.78 -17.09 -18.75
C LYS A 2 44.58 -16.16 -18.89
N LYS A 3 43.55 -16.66 -19.57
CA LYS A 3 42.25 -16.03 -19.79
C LYS A 3 41.32 -16.50 -18.67
N HIS A 4 40.56 -15.60 -18.04
CA HIS A 4 39.34 -15.97 -17.34
C HIS A 4 38.20 -15.10 -17.85
N LEU A 5 37.23 -15.78 -18.45
CA LEU A 5 35.96 -15.29 -18.97
C LEU A 5 34.88 -16.02 -18.17
N LEU A 6 34.00 -15.28 -17.50
CA LEU A 6 32.69 -15.68 -16.93
C LEU A 6 31.89 -14.35 -16.87
N ILE A 7 30.97 -13.97 -17.77
CA ILE A 7 29.66 -14.48 -18.24
C ILE A 7 28.55 -14.49 -17.16
N ALA A 8 27.52 -13.66 -17.46
CA ALA A 8 26.08 -13.70 -17.12
C ALA A 8 25.67 -13.31 -15.67
N THR A 9 24.56 -12.62 -15.40
CA THR A 9 23.31 -12.41 -16.15
C THR A 9 22.60 -11.15 -15.62
N LEU A 10 21.86 -10.48 -16.50
CA LEU A 10 20.90 -9.42 -16.20
C LEU A 10 19.82 -9.90 -15.20
N ALA A 11 19.57 -9.16 -14.13
CA ALA A 11 18.27 -9.15 -13.46
C ALA A 11 17.87 -7.69 -13.25
N ILE A 12 17.27 -7.10 -14.28
CA ILE A 12 16.41 -5.93 -14.12
C ILE A 12 15.20 -6.44 -13.33
N SER A 13 15.27 -6.38 -12.00
CA SER A 13 14.06 -6.50 -11.19
C SER A 13 13.36 -5.16 -11.28
N VAL A 14 12.44 -5.07 -12.25
CA VAL A 14 11.43 -4.02 -12.30
C VAL A 14 10.68 -4.09 -10.98
N LEU A 15 11.03 -3.20 -10.04
CA LEU A 15 10.11 -2.80 -8.98
C LEU A 15 9.01 -2.01 -9.71
N ALA A 16 8.10 -2.73 -10.35
CA ALA A 16 6.81 -2.18 -10.70
C ALA A 16 6.16 -1.96 -9.35
N SER A 17 6.29 -0.73 -8.85
CA SER A 17 5.46 -0.20 -7.80
C SER A 17 4.04 -0.63 -8.17
N PHE A 18 3.42 -1.50 -7.37
CA PHE A 18 1.98 -1.67 -7.42
C PHE A 18 1.42 -0.34 -6.94
N ALA A 19 1.38 0.65 -7.83
CA ALA A 19 0.54 1.79 -7.65
C ALA A 19 -0.84 1.20 -7.39
N ALA A 20 -1.40 1.49 -6.22
CA ALA A 20 -2.79 1.24 -5.93
C ALA A 20 -3.56 2.19 -6.86
N ASN A 21 -3.72 1.77 -8.11
CA ASN A 21 -4.36 2.57 -9.12
C ASN A 21 -5.82 2.70 -8.70
N ALA A 22 -6.22 3.91 -8.32
CA ALA A 22 -7.63 4.27 -8.39
C ALA A 22 -8.09 3.99 -9.83
N GLY A 23 -9.24 3.36 -9.99
CA GLY A 23 -9.76 3.07 -11.32
C GLY A 23 -9.94 4.36 -12.14
N THR A 24 -9.92 4.23 -13.46
CA THR A 24 -9.93 5.39 -14.35
C THR A 24 -10.83 5.15 -15.56
N TRP A 25 -11.56 6.19 -15.95
CA TRP A 25 -12.34 6.20 -17.17
C TRP A 25 -11.41 6.23 -18.40
N LYS A 26 -11.72 5.39 -19.37
CA LYS A 26 -11.01 5.30 -20.65
C LYS A 26 -12.01 5.42 -21.80
N LYS A 27 -11.57 5.98 -22.93
CA LYS A 27 -12.39 6.18 -24.14
C LYS A 27 -11.66 5.72 -25.39
N ASN A 28 -12.40 5.13 -26.32
CA ASN A 28 -11.97 4.86 -27.69
C ASN A 28 -13.11 5.12 -28.69
N ASN A 29 -12.94 4.71 -29.94
CA ASN A 29 -13.93 4.91 -31.01
C ASN A 29 -15.25 4.12 -30.79
N THR A 30 -15.24 3.10 -29.93
CA THR A 30 -16.43 2.29 -29.62
C THR A 30 -17.23 2.89 -28.46
N GLY A 31 -16.55 3.41 -27.44
CA GLY A 31 -17.20 4.00 -26.29
C GLY A 31 -16.28 4.20 -25.09
N TRP A 32 -16.90 4.47 -23.94
CA TRP A 32 -16.23 4.57 -22.65
C TRP A 32 -16.18 3.21 -21.95
N TRP A 33 -15.15 2.96 -21.16
CA TRP A 33 -15.09 1.85 -20.19
C TRP A 33 -14.34 2.30 -18.94
N TYR A 34 -14.47 1.53 -17.86
CA TYR A 34 -13.76 1.81 -16.61
C TYR A 34 -12.67 0.77 -16.38
N ASP A 35 -11.42 1.20 -16.23
CA ASP A 35 -10.30 0.33 -15.88
C ASP A 35 -10.10 0.40 -14.37
N TYR A 36 -10.24 -0.70 -13.64
CA TYR A 36 -10.02 -0.72 -12.19
C TYR A 36 -8.56 -0.48 -11.78
N GLY A 37 -7.64 -0.37 -12.75
CA GLY A 37 -6.24 -0.08 -12.52
C GLY A 37 -5.38 -1.31 -12.26
N ASN A 38 -6.00 -2.50 -12.19
CA ASN A 38 -5.36 -3.81 -12.10
C ASN A 38 -5.46 -4.60 -13.42
N GLY A 39 -5.83 -3.94 -14.52
CA GLY A 39 -6.03 -4.57 -15.83
C GLY A 39 -7.38 -5.28 -16.00
N THR A 40 -8.30 -5.13 -15.03
CA THR A 40 -9.68 -5.63 -15.12
C THR A 40 -10.68 -4.47 -15.24
N TYR A 41 -11.89 -4.77 -15.73
CA TYR A 41 -12.95 -3.79 -15.99
C TYR A 41 -14.33 -4.44 -15.83
N PRO A 42 -15.39 -3.67 -15.51
CA PRO A 42 -16.75 -4.20 -15.44
C PRO A 42 -17.25 -4.59 -16.83
N ALA A 43 -17.92 -5.73 -16.92
CA ALA A 43 -18.56 -6.19 -18.15
C ALA A 43 -19.84 -6.99 -17.83
N SER A 44 -20.91 -6.76 -18.58
CA SER A 44 -22.24 -7.34 -18.34
C SER A 44 -22.76 -7.12 -16.91
N THR A 45 -22.47 -5.95 -16.33
CA THR A 45 -22.81 -5.67 -14.93
C THR A 45 -23.06 -4.18 -14.71
N TRP A 46 -23.85 -3.88 -13.68
CA TRP A 46 -23.85 -2.59 -13.02
C TRP A 46 -22.63 -2.46 -12.13
N ASP A 47 -22.08 -1.26 -12.04
CA ASP A 47 -21.09 -0.92 -11.03
C ASP A 47 -21.24 0.53 -10.58
N TRP A 48 -20.84 0.78 -9.33
CA TRP A 48 -20.87 2.10 -8.73
C TRP A 48 -19.48 2.71 -8.76
N ILE A 49 -19.32 3.79 -9.51
CA ILE A 49 -18.01 4.38 -9.80
C ILE A 49 -18.00 5.82 -9.30
N ASP A 50 -17.13 6.10 -8.33
CA ASP A 50 -16.74 7.45 -7.92
C ASP A 50 -15.65 7.95 -8.88
N GLY A 51 -16.06 8.32 -10.09
CA GLY A 51 -15.15 8.61 -11.20
C GLY A 51 -14.43 9.95 -11.07
N ASN A 52 -14.96 10.86 -10.26
CA ASN A 52 -14.41 12.19 -9.98
C ASN A 52 -13.72 12.25 -8.60
N ASN A 53 -13.75 11.17 -7.82
CA ASN A 53 -13.19 11.04 -6.47
C ASN A 53 -13.75 12.07 -5.47
N ASP A 54 -15.05 12.38 -5.56
CA ASP A 54 -15.72 13.30 -4.62
C ASP A 54 -16.36 12.58 -3.42
N GLY A 55 -16.28 11.25 -3.37
CA GLY A 55 -16.89 10.41 -2.33
C GLY A 55 -18.33 9.98 -2.65
N VAL A 56 -18.86 10.38 -3.78
CA VAL A 56 -20.18 10.00 -4.28
C VAL A 56 -19.97 9.21 -5.57
N ALA A 57 -20.53 7.99 -5.60
CA ALA A 57 -20.51 7.17 -6.80
C ALA A 57 -21.85 7.20 -7.51
N GLU A 58 -21.83 7.33 -8.82
CA GLU A 58 -22.96 7.04 -9.71
C GLU A 58 -22.96 5.56 -10.13
N CYS A 59 -24.14 5.04 -10.46
CA CYS A 59 -24.29 3.67 -10.94
C CYS A 59 -24.27 3.64 -12.48
N TYR A 60 -23.46 2.77 -13.06
CA TYR A 60 -23.25 2.66 -14.50
C TYR A 60 -23.40 1.21 -14.97
N TYR A 61 -24.00 0.98 -16.14
CA TYR A 61 -24.08 -0.35 -16.74
C TYR A 61 -23.07 -0.53 -17.86
N PHE A 62 -22.35 -1.65 -17.82
CA PHE A 62 -21.39 -2.03 -18.83
C PHE A 62 -21.89 -3.22 -19.63
N ASN A 63 -21.87 -3.11 -20.95
CA ASN A 63 -22.30 -4.18 -21.84
C ASN A 63 -21.35 -5.39 -21.79
N LYS A 64 -21.66 -6.45 -22.55
CA LYS A 64 -20.87 -7.70 -22.60
C LYS A 64 -19.39 -7.51 -22.97
N LYS A 65 -19.04 -6.42 -23.65
CA LYS A 65 -17.67 -6.09 -24.05
C LYS A 65 -16.99 -5.10 -23.09
N GLY A 66 -17.67 -4.72 -22.01
CA GLY A 66 -17.16 -3.77 -21.00
C GLY A 66 -17.33 -2.31 -21.35
N TYR A 67 -18.13 -1.96 -22.37
CA TYR A 67 -18.40 -0.57 -22.71
C TYR A 67 -19.63 -0.04 -21.98
N LEU A 68 -19.53 1.17 -21.48
CA LEU A 68 -20.60 1.94 -20.85
C LEU A 68 -21.79 2.12 -21.80
N LEU A 69 -22.99 1.89 -21.29
CA LEU A 69 -24.22 2.31 -21.94
C LEU A 69 -24.48 3.81 -21.69
N VAL A 70 -24.92 4.53 -22.71
CA VAL A 70 -25.31 5.95 -22.63
C VAL A 70 -26.62 6.16 -23.39
N ASP A 71 -27.48 7.03 -22.88
CA ASP A 71 -28.74 7.46 -23.51
C ASP A 71 -29.61 6.29 -24.01
N THR A 72 -29.82 5.29 -23.13
CA THR A 72 -30.49 4.04 -23.50
C THR A 72 -31.10 3.34 -22.28
N VAL A 73 -31.81 2.24 -22.53
CA VAL A 73 -32.28 1.31 -21.51
C VAL A 73 -31.32 0.12 -21.41
N SER A 74 -30.98 -0.26 -20.19
CA SER A 74 -30.19 -1.45 -19.84
C SER A 74 -30.98 -2.75 -20.12
N PRO A 75 -30.32 -3.92 -20.26
CA PRO A 75 -31.00 -5.18 -20.53
C PRO A 75 -32.03 -5.62 -19.47
N ASP A 76 -31.87 -5.15 -18.24
CA ASP A 76 -32.76 -5.40 -17.09
C ASP A 76 -33.83 -4.30 -16.91
N GLY A 77 -33.90 -3.33 -17.84
CA GLY A 77 -35.04 -2.41 -17.96
C GLY A 77 -34.87 -1.06 -17.26
N TYR A 78 -33.70 -0.74 -16.73
CA TYR A 78 -33.41 0.56 -16.12
C TYR A 78 -32.83 1.56 -17.13
N GLU A 79 -33.18 2.84 -17.00
CA GLU A 79 -32.75 3.91 -17.90
C GLU A 79 -31.38 4.49 -17.48
N VAL A 80 -30.52 4.80 -18.45
CA VAL A 80 -29.29 5.57 -18.24
C VAL A 80 -29.33 6.87 -19.03
N ASN A 81 -28.84 7.96 -18.45
CA ASN A 81 -28.83 9.27 -19.11
C ASN A 81 -27.71 9.40 -20.17
N SER A 82 -27.53 10.60 -20.73
CA SER A 82 -26.49 10.91 -21.72
C SER A 82 -25.05 10.71 -21.21
N ASP A 83 -24.86 10.76 -19.90
CA ASP A 83 -23.57 10.53 -19.23
C ASP A 83 -23.39 9.04 -18.85
N GLY A 84 -24.40 8.21 -19.11
CA GLY A 84 -24.43 6.78 -18.81
C GLY A 84 -24.80 6.43 -17.37
N ALA A 85 -25.11 7.42 -16.54
CA ALA A 85 -25.51 7.21 -15.17
C ALA A 85 -26.96 6.71 -15.10
N TRP A 86 -27.21 5.73 -14.24
CA TRP A 86 -28.55 5.22 -13.95
C TRP A 86 -29.44 6.37 -13.45
N VAL A 87 -30.62 6.48 -14.05
CA VAL A 87 -31.67 7.37 -13.60
C VAL A 87 -32.90 6.58 -13.14
N ASP A 88 -33.50 7.05 -12.06
CA ASP A 88 -34.83 6.62 -11.64
C ASP A 88 -35.70 7.87 -11.50
N ASN A 89 -36.85 7.88 -12.20
CA ASN A 89 -37.76 9.01 -12.30
C ASN A 89 -37.05 10.35 -12.62
N GLY A 90 -36.10 10.33 -13.57
CA GLY A 90 -35.33 11.49 -14.00
C GLY A 90 -34.23 11.96 -13.04
N LYS A 91 -33.96 11.21 -11.95
CA LYS A 91 -32.90 11.53 -10.98
C LYS A 91 -31.76 10.53 -11.07
N VAL A 92 -30.54 11.02 -11.17
CA VAL A 92 -29.33 10.20 -11.13
C VAL A 92 -29.23 9.48 -9.80
N GLN A 93 -29.02 8.17 -9.86
CA GLN A 93 -28.83 7.33 -8.69
C GLN A 93 -27.39 7.44 -8.22
N THR A 94 -27.24 7.94 -7.00
CA THR A 94 -25.96 8.14 -6.35
C THR A 94 -25.93 7.38 -5.02
N LYS A 95 -24.74 6.97 -4.60
CA LYS A 95 -24.51 6.51 -3.23
C LYS A 95 -23.23 7.13 -2.70
N ASN A 96 -23.23 7.47 -1.42
CA ASN A 96 -21.98 7.73 -0.72
C ASN A 96 -21.22 6.40 -0.71
N VAL A 97 -20.17 6.31 -1.51
CA VAL A 97 -19.18 5.27 -1.26
C VAL A 97 -18.41 5.77 -0.06
N ALA A 98 -18.37 4.97 1.01
CA ALA A 98 -17.36 5.21 2.02
C ALA A 98 -16.04 5.18 1.25
N GLN A 99 -15.48 6.36 1.02
CA GLN A 99 -14.07 6.47 0.74
C GLN A 99 -13.45 5.56 1.79
N LYS A 100 -12.58 4.63 1.39
CA LYS A 100 -11.49 4.32 2.30
C LYS A 100 -10.84 5.68 2.51
N THR A 101 -11.28 6.37 3.55
CA THR A 101 -10.63 7.53 4.08
C THR A 101 -9.32 6.98 4.59
N ASN A 102 -8.37 6.83 3.67
CA ASN A 102 -7.13 7.49 3.96
C ASN A 102 -7.54 8.94 4.19
N THR A 103 -7.74 9.29 5.46
CA THR A 103 -7.75 10.66 5.92
C THR A 103 -6.37 11.21 5.59
N TYR A 104 -6.13 11.49 4.31
CA TYR A 104 -5.14 12.44 3.88
C TYR A 104 -5.80 13.79 4.09
N SER A 105 -5.88 14.20 5.36
CA SER A 105 -5.56 15.59 5.68
C SER A 105 -4.32 15.94 4.86
N ASN A 106 -4.26 17.14 4.29
CA ASN A 106 -3.01 17.69 3.74
C ASN A 106 -1.99 17.99 4.87
N THR A 107 -1.68 16.96 5.63
CA THR A 107 -0.43 16.68 6.33
C THR A 107 -0.07 15.28 5.85
N THR A 108 0.91 15.17 4.94
CA THR A 108 1.39 13.87 4.46
C THR A 108 1.62 12.96 5.66
N ARG A 109 0.87 11.85 5.76
CA ARG A 109 0.99 10.88 6.86
C ARG A 109 2.45 10.43 6.92
N ARG A 110 3.18 10.90 7.94
CA ARG A 110 4.62 10.72 8.11
C ARG A 110 4.89 10.40 9.57
N LEU A 111 5.54 9.26 9.84
CA LEU A 111 5.97 8.89 11.18
C LEU A 111 6.93 9.96 11.72
N THR A 112 6.56 10.55 12.86
CA THR A 112 7.54 11.23 13.72
C THR A 112 8.47 10.19 14.35
N ASP A 113 9.63 10.63 14.83
CA ASP A 113 10.58 9.73 15.50
C ASP A 113 9.91 9.06 16.72
N GLU A 114 9.17 9.84 17.51
CA GLU A 114 8.39 9.36 18.66
C GLU A 114 7.35 8.30 18.26
N GLN A 115 6.61 8.52 17.18
CA GLN A 115 5.63 7.55 16.69
C GLN A 115 6.31 6.26 16.22
N ALA A 116 7.44 6.36 15.54
CA ALA A 116 8.19 5.21 15.07
C ALA A 116 8.79 4.42 16.23
N GLU A 117 9.38 5.07 17.23
CA GLU A 117 9.94 4.39 18.41
C GLU A 117 8.83 3.72 19.25
N LYS A 118 7.68 4.39 19.43
CA LYS A 118 6.52 3.80 20.10
C LYS A 118 6.01 2.57 19.35
N ALA A 119 5.79 2.70 18.04
CA ALA A 119 5.31 1.59 17.22
C ALA A 119 6.33 0.44 17.15
N PHE A 120 7.63 0.77 17.14
CA PHE A 120 8.69 -0.22 17.16
C PHE A 120 8.71 -1.00 18.48
N LEU A 121 8.52 -0.33 19.62
CA LEU A 121 8.39 -0.99 20.91
C LEU A 121 7.17 -1.92 20.96
N ASN A 122 6.02 -1.46 20.45
CA ASN A 122 4.82 -2.29 20.33
C ASN A 122 5.08 -3.54 19.47
N TYR A 123 5.73 -3.36 18.31
CA TYR A 123 6.17 -4.46 17.45
C TYR A 123 7.08 -5.46 18.20
N LEU A 124 8.08 -4.97 18.93
CA LEU A 124 8.98 -5.82 19.71
C LEU A 124 8.22 -6.62 20.77
N TYR A 125 7.23 -6.02 21.41
CA TYR A 125 6.40 -6.66 22.42
C TYR A 125 5.42 -7.70 21.88
N GLU A 126 4.97 -7.55 20.63
CA GLU A 126 4.15 -8.55 19.97
C GLU A 126 5.02 -9.70 19.45
N TYR A 127 6.17 -9.37 18.85
CA TYR A 127 7.10 -10.33 18.27
C TYR A 127 7.90 -11.10 19.33
N MET A 128 8.24 -10.45 20.44
CA MET A 128 8.99 -11.00 21.59
C MET A 128 8.29 -10.62 22.91
N PRO A 129 7.16 -11.26 23.25
CA PRO A 129 6.39 -10.94 24.46
C PRO A 129 7.19 -11.02 25.77
N GLN A 130 8.23 -11.84 25.81
CA GLN A 130 9.13 -11.99 26.96
C GLN A 130 9.83 -10.67 27.34
N LEU A 131 9.98 -9.72 26.40
CA LEU A 131 10.59 -8.43 26.68
C LEU A 131 9.76 -7.57 27.66
N LYS A 132 8.48 -7.92 27.88
CA LYS A 132 7.62 -7.27 28.88
C LYS A 132 7.95 -7.70 30.31
N GLU A 133 8.57 -8.86 30.49
CA GLU A 133 8.85 -9.39 31.83
C GLU A 133 9.94 -8.55 32.51
N GLU A 134 9.74 -8.24 33.79
CA GLU A 134 10.62 -7.41 34.62
C GLU A 134 12.09 -7.85 34.57
N TYR A 135 12.33 -9.16 34.46
CA TYR A 135 13.66 -9.75 34.32
C TYR A 135 14.46 -9.24 33.11
N TYR A 136 13.76 -8.85 32.03
CA TYR A 136 14.40 -8.36 30.81
C TYR A 136 14.44 -6.83 30.73
N GLN A 137 13.92 -6.09 31.71
CA GLN A 137 13.85 -4.62 31.65
C GLN A 137 15.19 -3.92 32.00
N ASP A 138 16.14 -4.62 32.64
CA ASP A 138 17.46 -4.10 32.98
C ASP A 138 18.53 -4.46 31.93
N THR A 139 18.96 -3.50 31.11
CA THR A 139 20.18 -3.50 30.25
C THR A 139 20.42 -4.68 29.27
N THR A 140 19.54 -5.68 29.22
CA THR A 140 19.75 -6.89 28.40
C THR A 140 19.46 -6.63 26.93
N TRP A 141 18.49 -5.79 26.59
CA TRP A 141 18.20 -5.38 25.23
C TRP A 141 17.95 -3.88 25.17
N TYR A 142 18.19 -3.29 24.01
CA TYR A 142 17.91 -1.88 23.77
C TYR A 142 17.76 -1.62 22.27
N TRP A 143 17.23 -0.46 21.94
CA TRP A 143 17.24 0.06 20.58
C TRP A 143 17.82 1.48 20.55
N ASP A 144 18.47 1.81 19.44
CA ASP A 144 18.99 3.15 19.16
C ASP A 144 18.36 3.65 17.86
N LEU A 145 17.91 4.90 17.86
CA LEU A 145 17.61 5.64 16.63
C LEU A 145 18.95 6.02 15.96
N VAL A 146 19.33 5.27 14.93
CA VAL A 146 20.63 5.44 14.22
C VAL A 146 20.57 6.54 13.18
N LYS A 147 19.43 6.65 12.48
CA LYS A 147 19.21 7.63 11.41
C LYS A 147 17.77 8.12 11.45
N SER A 148 17.59 9.40 11.18
CA SER A 148 16.30 10.08 11.11
C SER A 148 16.42 11.19 10.07
N ASP A 149 15.81 11.00 8.90
CA ASP A 149 15.77 12.03 7.84
C ASP A 149 14.34 12.32 7.37
N GLU A 150 14.14 13.01 6.25
CA GLU A 150 12.80 13.36 5.78
C GLU A 150 11.95 12.13 5.39
N ASN A 151 12.59 11.07 4.90
CA ASN A 151 11.93 9.91 4.29
C ASN A 151 12.10 8.62 5.10
N GLU A 152 13.22 8.47 5.82
CA GLU A 152 13.64 7.23 6.44
C GLU A 152 13.92 7.40 7.94
N ILE A 153 13.64 6.34 8.68
CA ILE A 153 14.12 6.09 10.03
C ILE A 153 14.91 4.77 10.01
N LEU A 154 16.07 4.76 10.68
CA LEU A 154 16.83 3.54 10.96
C LEU A 154 16.87 3.31 12.46
N ILE A 155 16.30 2.19 12.90
CA ILE A 155 16.41 1.75 14.28
C ILE A 155 17.33 0.53 14.33
N LYS A 156 18.36 0.57 15.19
CA LYS A 156 19.18 -0.58 15.51
C LYS A 156 18.69 -1.19 16.81
N PHE A 157 18.31 -2.44 16.78
CA PHE A 157 17.98 -3.23 17.96
C PHE A 157 19.11 -4.17 18.31
N ARG A 158 19.48 -4.21 19.59
CA ARG A 158 20.37 -5.22 20.15
C ARG A 158 19.59 -6.11 21.11
N SER A 159 19.59 -7.41 20.84
CA SER A 159 18.98 -8.41 21.72
C SER A 159 19.86 -8.72 22.94
N TYR A 160 19.29 -9.45 23.90
CA TYR A 160 20.01 -10.03 25.05
C TYR A 160 21.13 -11.01 24.68
N THR A 161 21.06 -11.62 23.50
CA THR A 161 22.13 -12.45 22.94
C THR A 161 23.21 -11.64 22.20
N ALA A 162 23.17 -10.31 22.31
CA ALA A 162 24.02 -9.36 21.60
C ALA A 162 23.88 -9.36 20.06
N ALA A 163 22.89 -10.06 19.51
CA ALA A 163 22.59 -9.99 18.09
C ALA A 163 22.04 -8.59 17.74
N GLN A 164 22.53 -8.02 16.64
CA GLN A 164 22.12 -6.70 16.16
C GLN A 164 21.31 -6.82 14.88
N SER A 165 20.17 -6.15 14.86
CA SER A 165 19.30 -6.05 13.67
C SER A 165 18.96 -4.59 13.41
N TYR A 166 18.86 -4.23 12.13
CA TYR A 166 18.61 -2.87 11.68
C TYR A 166 17.28 -2.84 10.94
N TYR A 167 16.44 -1.90 11.33
CA TYR A 167 15.08 -1.73 10.85
C TYR A 167 15.03 -0.43 10.05
N TYR A 168 14.98 -0.58 8.73
CA TYR A 168 14.89 0.53 7.79
C TYR A 168 13.41 0.80 7.52
N ILE A 169 12.94 1.98 7.92
CA ILE A 169 11.54 2.32 7.99
C ILE A 169 11.29 3.51 7.06
N ASP A 170 10.45 3.32 6.05
CA ASP A 170 9.92 4.43 5.26
C ASP A 170 8.84 5.16 6.09
N ARG A 171 9.04 6.46 6.32
CA ARG A 171 8.18 7.24 7.24
C ARG A 171 6.76 7.39 6.76
N TYR A 172 6.54 7.34 5.44
CA TYR A 172 5.25 7.65 4.86
C TYR A 172 4.38 6.39 4.80
N SER A 173 4.92 5.35 4.18
CA SER A 173 4.27 4.06 4.02
C SER A 173 4.31 3.20 5.28
N GLY A 174 5.25 3.45 6.19
CA GLY A 174 5.55 2.58 7.33
C GLY A 174 6.23 1.26 6.95
N TYR A 175 6.51 1.04 5.65
CA TYR A 175 7.17 -0.18 5.20
C TYR A 175 8.53 -0.30 5.88
N THR A 176 8.74 -1.44 6.53
CA THR A 176 9.95 -1.75 7.27
C THR A 176 10.56 -3.03 6.72
N TYR A 177 11.84 -2.98 6.35
CA TYR A 177 12.64 -4.18 6.07
C TYR A 177 13.78 -4.28 7.08
N VAL A 178 14.21 -5.51 7.34
CA VAL A 178 15.16 -5.81 8.42
C VAL A 178 16.42 -6.44 7.87
N THR A 179 17.57 -5.88 8.24
CA THR A 179 18.87 -6.53 8.05
C THR A 179 19.41 -7.01 9.39
N ARG A 180 20.34 -7.96 9.34
CA ARG A 180 21.09 -8.44 10.51
C ARG A 180 22.57 -8.21 10.26
N LEU A 181 23.27 -7.73 11.28
CA LEU A 181 24.73 -7.65 11.24
C LEU A 181 25.33 -9.05 11.42
N ASP A 182 26.12 -9.47 10.43
CA ASP A 182 27.09 -10.52 10.62
C ASP A 182 28.28 -9.94 11.39
N VAL A 183 28.43 -10.33 12.65
CA VAL A 183 29.50 -9.81 13.52
C VAL A 183 30.89 -10.30 13.13
N VAL A 184 30.99 -11.39 12.35
CA VAL A 184 32.26 -11.94 11.87
C VAL A 184 32.74 -11.19 10.64
N GLU A 185 31.82 -10.95 9.69
CA GLU A 185 32.12 -10.28 8.43
C GLU A 185 31.99 -8.76 8.50
N GLY A 186 31.32 -8.24 9.53
CA GLY A 186 31.04 -6.81 9.71
C GLY A 186 30.03 -6.27 8.69
N THR A 187 29.29 -7.14 8.01
CA THR A 187 28.37 -6.80 6.92
C THR A 187 26.92 -7.04 7.32
N GLU A 188 26.02 -6.19 6.82
CA GLU A 188 24.58 -6.37 6.97
C GLU A 188 24.04 -7.31 5.90
N THR A 189 23.28 -8.32 6.32
CA THR A 189 22.55 -9.24 5.43
C THR A 189 21.06 -9.01 5.55
N LEU A 190 20.37 -8.90 4.41
CA LEU A 190 18.91 -8.77 4.36
C LEU A 190 18.26 -10.05 4.94
N THR A 191 17.26 -9.87 5.80
CA THR A 191 16.46 -10.96 6.33
C THR A 191 15.17 -11.15 5.50
N ASP A 192 14.46 -12.25 5.74
CA ASP A 192 13.12 -12.49 5.17
C ASP A 192 12.01 -11.65 5.82
N ARG A 193 12.36 -10.81 6.78
CA ARG A 193 11.41 -10.05 7.59
C ARG A 193 11.14 -8.67 7.02
N SER A 194 9.85 -8.42 6.74
CA SER A 194 9.31 -7.10 6.47
C SER A 194 7.90 -6.97 7.05
N PHE A 195 7.52 -5.76 7.46
CA PHE A 195 6.20 -5.46 8.03
C PHE A 195 5.86 -3.98 7.86
N ASN A 196 4.62 -3.60 8.18
CA ASN A 196 4.22 -2.19 8.22
C ASN A 196 4.23 -1.68 9.67
N LEU A 197 5.07 -0.69 9.97
CA LEU A 197 5.21 -0.14 11.31
C LEU A 197 3.95 0.62 11.75
N TRP A 198 3.12 1.12 10.83
CA TRP A 198 1.85 1.75 11.18
C TRP A 198 0.86 0.81 11.87
N ASP A 199 0.96 -0.49 11.62
CA ASP A 199 0.09 -1.50 12.22
C ASP A 199 0.32 -1.63 13.74
N TYR A 200 1.46 -1.11 14.22
CA TYR A 200 1.87 -1.15 15.61
C TYR A 200 1.70 0.20 16.34
N LEU A 201 1.07 1.19 15.71
CA LEU A 201 0.78 2.49 16.33
C LEU A 201 -0.61 2.50 16.99
N TYR A 202 -0.69 1.90 18.19
CA TYR A 202 -1.87 1.89 19.06
C TYR A 202 -1.59 2.45 20.45
#